data_AF-A0A2G5TGP4-F1
#
_entry.id   AF-A0A2G5TGP4-F1
#
_cell.length_a   1.000
_cell.length_b   1.000
_cell.length_c   1.000
_cell.angle_alpha   90.00
_cell.angle_beta   90.00
_cell.angle_gamma   90.00
#
_symmetry.space_group_name_H-M   'P 1'
#
loop_
_entity.id
_entity.type
_entity.pdbx_description
1 polymer ?
#
loop_
_entity_poly.entity_id
_entity_poly.type
_entity_poly.pdbx_seq_one_letter_code
_entity_poly.pdbx_strand_id
1 'polypeptide(L)'
;MTEITTKSVKQAEALVSGEFKALGPAPNYVGDEFIVMRCAETINEVYPDWIKRSNLGEEIYDPFDVNAPIELPRRSSMLKSYTLDPPITETGKIASKILARELCDRRAIPSVIFCSPDFASVETAHLIKSYIGEKCGSIRIEPELSSLHKAAHVFFGPDHFRSLGYGIDTKTPLHPVTDGVTLTDLVNRIKRAFYELTSKAENGDF
;
A
#
# COMPACT_ATOMS: atom_id res chain seq x y z
N MET A 1 0.32 -29.91 -59.82
CA MET A 1 0.08 -29.67 -58.38
C MET A 1 0.08 -28.17 -58.18
N THR A 2 -1.07 -27.59 -57.85
CA THR A 2 -1.28 -26.16 -57.66
C THR A 2 -0.72 -25.70 -56.32
N GLU A 3 0.29 -24.85 -56.34
CA GLU A 3 0.84 -24.19 -55.15
C GLU A 3 -0.20 -23.22 -54.56
N ILE A 4 -0.60 -23.47 -53.32
CA ILE A 4 -1.44 -22.57 -52.55
C ILE A 4 -0.49 -21.61 -51.82
N THR A 5 -0.22 -20.46 -52.42
CA THR A 5 0.48 -19.36 -51.77
C THR A 5 -0.46 -18.67 -50.79
N THR A 6 -0.41 -19.04 -49.51
CA THR A 6 -1.05 -18.28 -48.43
C THR A 6 -0.35 -16.92 -48.29
N LYS A 7 -0.94 -15.89 -48.90
CA LYS A 7 -0.58 -14.49 -48.61
C LYS A 7 -1.00 -14.18 -47.18
N SER A 8 -0.05 -14.20 -46.25
CA SER A 8 -0.24 -13.62 -44.92
C SER A 8 -0.43 -12.11 -45.09
N VAL A 9 -1.67 -11.67 -44.99
CA VAL A 9 -2.02 -10.24 -44.92
C VAL A 9 -1.38 -9.70 -43.64
N LYS A 10 -0.38 -8.83 -43.77
CA LYS A 10 0.18 -8.08 -42.65
C LYS A 10 -0.93 -7.17 -42.10
N GLN A 11 -1.63 -7.59 -41.05
CA GLN A 11 -2.32 -6.67 -40.15
C GLN A 11 -1.26 -5.93 -39.35
N ALA A 12 -0.68 -4.90 -39.96
CA ALA A 12 0.25 -3.97 -39.32
C ALA A 12 -0.27 -2.53 -39.40
N GLU A 13 -1.58 -2.34 -39.47
CA GLU A 13 -2.22 -1.03 -39.61
C GLU A 13 -3.24 -0.81 -38.49
N ALA A 14 -2.72 -0.65 -37.26
CA ALA A 14 -3.34 0.13 -36.19
C ALA A 14 -2.42 0.23 -34.95
N LEU A 15 -1.10 0.21 -35.11
CA LEU A 15 -0.22 0.66 -34.03
C LEU A 15 -0.29 2.17 -34.01
N VAL A 16 -1.14 2.72 -33.13
CA VAL A 16 -1.05 4.12 -32.74
C VAL A 16 0.34 4.30 -32.15
N SER A 17 1.25 4.93 -32.90
CA SER A 17 2.53 5.37 -32.35
C SER A 17 2.24 6.51 -31.38
N GLY A 18 1.82 6.17 -30.16
CA GLY A 18 1.92 7.10 -29.06
C GLY A 18 3.41 7.38 -28.91
N GLU A 19 3.84 8.60 -29.22
CA GLU A 19 5.15 9.04 -28.78
C GLU A 19 5.16 8.87 -27.25
N PHE A 20 6.00 7.96 -26.75
CA PHE A 20 6.35 7.98 -25.34
C PHE A 20 7.12 9.27 -25.11
N LYS A 21 6.38 10.34 -24.84
CA LYS A 21 6.96 11.54 -24.27
C LYS A 21 7.34 11.13 -22.86
N ALA A 22 8.62 10.82 -22.68
CA ALA A 22 9.18 10.78 -21.33
C ALA A 22 8.67 12.04 -20.66
N LEU A 23 7.84 11.87 -19.62
CA LEU A 23 7.52 12.95 -18.72
C LEU A 23 8.90 13.32 -18.15
N GLY A 24 9.57 14.29 -18.77
CA GLY A 24 10.78 14.87 -18.22
C GLY A 24 10.49 15.18 -16.75
N PRO A 25 11.50 15.17 -15.86
CA PRO A 25 11.27 15.28 -14.43
C PRO A 25 10.26 16.39 -14.19
N ALA A 26 9.11 16.03 -13.58
CA ALA A 26 8.04 16.98 -13.34
C ALA A 26 8.68 18.22 -12.70
N PRO A 27 8.26 19.44 -13.09
CA PRO A 27 8.83 20.64 -12.49
C PRO A 27 8.76 20.51 -10.97
N ASN A 28 9.84 20.90 -10.27
CA ASN A 28 9.90 20.79 -8.81
C ASN A 28 8.65 21.44 -8.22
N TYR A 29 7.82 20.65 -7.56
CA TYR A 29 6.64 21.16 -6.87
C TYR A 29 7.09 22.08 -5.74
N VAL A 30 6.45 23.25 -5.62
CA VAL A 30 6.72 24.23 -4.57
C VAL A 30 5.46 24.33 -3.71
N GLY A 31 5.47 23.69 -2.54
CA GLY A 31 4.34 23.64 -1.61
C GLY A 31 4.35 22.36 -0.77
N ASP A 32 3.26 22.11 -0.02
CA ASP A 32 3.02 20.81 0.61
C ASP A 32 2.29 19.89 -0.37
N GLU A 33 2.86 18.71 -0.64
CA GLU A 33 2.24 17.72 -1.52
C GLU A 33 1.58 16.61 -0.69
N PHE A 34 0.41 16.18 -1.15
CA PHE A 34 -0.27 15.01 -0.64
C PHE A 34 -0.36 13.94 -1.71
N ILE A 35 0.19 12.78 -1.39
CA ILE A 35 0.08 11.61 -2.25
C ILE A 35 -0.87 10.64 -1.56
N VAL A 36 -2.05 10.46 -2.14
CA VAL A 36 -3.04 9.48 -1.70
C VAL A 36 -2.94 8.28 -2.62
N MET A 37 -2.77 7.10 -2.04
CA MET A 37 -2.70 5.85 -2.78
C MET A 37 -3.41 4.72 -2.04
N ARG A 38 -3.87 3.73 -2.80
CA ARG A 38 -4.29 2.44 -2.26
C ARG A 38 -3.05 1.61 -1.90
N CYS A 39 -3.21 0.66 -0.97
CA CYS A 39 -2.24 -0.42 -0.79
C CYS A 39 -2.02 -1.22 -2.10
N ALA A 40 -0.90 -1.93 -2.16
CA ALA A 40 -0.62 -2.83 -3.27
C ALA A 40 -1.58 -4.04 -3.28
N GLU A 41 -1.60 -4.78 -4.39
CA GLU A 41 -2.50 -5.92 -4.56
C GLU A 41 -2.33 -6.95 -3.44
N THR A 42 -3.45 -7.46 -2.93
CA THR A 42 -3.44 -8.47 -1.87
C THR A 42 -3.47 -9.87 -2.43
N ILE A 43 -2.94 -10.84 -1.68
CA ILE A 43 -3.01 -12.25 -2.10
C ILE A 43 -4.46 -12.73 -2.26
N ASN A 44 -5.38 -12.18 -1.47
CA ASN A 44 -6.80 -12.54 -1.54
C ASN A 44 -7.49 -12.02 -2.81
N GLU A 45 -7.02 -10.91 -3.37
CA GLU A 45 -7.51 -10.37 -4.65
C GLU A 45 -7.05 -11.23 -5.83
N VAL A 46 -5.80 -11.67 -5.82
CA VAL A 46 -5.20 -12.47 -6.89
C VAL A 46 -5.62 -13.94 -6.81
N TYR A 47 -5.68 -14.49 -5.60
CA TYR A 47 -5.99 -15.88 -5.32
C TYR A 47 -7.05 -15.99 -4.21
N PRO A 48 -8.35 -15.89 -4.52
CA PRO A 48 -9.41 -15.95 -3.50
C PRO A 48 -9.43 -17.25 -2.67
N ASP A 49 -8.83 -18.34 -3.17
CA ASP A 49 -8.72 -19.62 -2.49
C ASP A 49 -7.33 -19.86 -1.86
N TRP A 50 -6.51 -18.83 -1.71
CA TRP A 50 -5.12 -18.93 -1.27
C TRP A 50 -4.94 -19.62 0.09
N ILE A 51 -5.89 -19.47 1.01
CA ILE A 51 -5.89 -20.13 2.33
C ILE A 51 -5.80 -21.64 2.14
N LYS A 52 -6.58 -22.19 1.20
CA LYS A 52 -6.57 -23.63 0.89
C LYS A 52 -5.29 -24.02 0.14
N ARG A 53 -4.88 -23.23 -0.85
CA ARG A 53 -3.70 -23.53 -1.68
C ARG A 53 -2.39 -23.50 -0.90
N SER A 54 -2.30 -22.61 0.09
CA SER A 54 -1.15 -22.48 0.99
C SER A 54 -1.17 -23.42 2.19
N ASN A 55 -2.20 -24.28 2.27
CA ASN A 55 -2.40 -25.16 3.42
C ASN A 55 -2.32 -24.38 4.75
N LEU A 56 -2.83 -23.13 4.78
CA LEU A 56 -2.63 -22.24 5.91
C LEU A 56 -3.31 -22.82 7.16
N GLY A 57 -2.49 -23.05 8.18
CA GLY A 57 -2.91 -23.45 9.51
C GLY A 57 -2.29 -22.56 10.57
N GLU A 58 -2.43 -22.96 11.83
CA GLU A 58 -1.88 -22.18 12.95
C GLU A 58 -0.35 -22.20 13.00
N GLU A 59 0.27 -23.26 12.50
CA GLU A 59 1.72 -23.48 12.53
C GLU A 59 2.35 -23.68 11.15
N ILE A 60 1.55 -23.65 10.09
CA ILE A 60 1.97 -24.03 8.74
C ILE A 60 1.50 -23.02 7.72
N TYR A 61 2.39 -22.71 6.78
CA TYR A 61 2.14 -21.92 5.59
C TYR A 61 3.07 -22.40 4.50
N ASP A 62 2.51 -22.90 3.40
CA ASP A 62 3.24 -23.43 2.26
C ASP A 62 3.06 -22.48 1.06
N PRO A 63 4.09 -21.71 0.64
CA PRO A 63 4.02 -20.93 -0.58
C PRO A 63 3.70 -21.82 -1.78
N PHE A 64 2.68 -21.45 -2.56
CA PHE A 64 2.15 -22.29 -3.65
C PHE A 64 2.37 -21.69 -5.05
N ASP A 65 2.83 -20.44 -5.12
CA ASP A 65 3.02 -19.67 -6.36
C ASP A 65 4.16 -18.68 -6.14
N VAL A 66 4.88 -18.31 -7.21
CA VAL A 66 5.95 -17.31 -7.17
C VAL A 66 5.44 -15.92 -6.77
N ASN A 67 4.14 -15.64 -6.96
CA ASN A 67 3.52 -14.40 -6.54
C ASN A 67 2.98 -14.46 -5.10
N ALA A 68 2.89 -15.64 -4.47
CA ALA A 68 2.50 -15.75 -3.08
C ALA A 68 3.65 -15.27 -2.17
N PRO A 69 3.35 -14.67 -1.00
CA PRO A 69 4.36 -14.33 0.00
C PRO A 69 5.29 -15.49 0.28
N ILE A 70 6.59 -15.23 0.37
CA ILE A 70 7.55 -16.29 0.70
C ILE A 70 7.35 -16.78 2.14
N GLU A 71 6.98 -15.88 3.04
CA GLU A 71 6.74 -16.15 4.45
C GLU A 71 5.64 -15.24 5.00
N LEU A 72 5.01 -15.68 6.08
CA LEU A 72 4.03 -14.90 6.82
C LEU A 72 4.54 -14.62 8.23
N PRO A 73 4.55 -13.35 8.68
CA PRO A 73 4.83 -13.03 10.07
C PRO A 73 3.87 -13.76 11.03
N ARG A 74 4.35 -14.13 12.22
CA ARG A 74 3.49 -14.81 13.19
C ARG A 74 2.39 -13.87 13.71
N ARG A 75 1.16 -14.38 13.82
CA ARG A 75 -0.02 -13.71 14.36
C ARG A 75 -0.71 -14.60 15.38
N SER A 76 -1.49 -13.99 16.27
CA SER A 76 -2.44 -14.72 17.12
C SER A 76 -3.57 -15.28 16.27
N SER A 77 -3.77 -16.59 16.27
CA SER A 77 -4.67 -17.28 15.33
C SER A 77 -4.35 -16.94 13.86
N MET A 78 -3.31 -17.58 13.32
CA MET A 78 -2.80 -17.35 11.96
C MET A 78 -3.92 -17.45 10.93
N LEU A 79 -4.67 -18.55 10.96
CA LEU A 79 -5.71 -18.83 9.98
C LEU A 79 -6.79 -17.73 9.99
N LYS A 80 -7.33 -17.40 11.17
CA LYS A 80 -8.38 -16.38 11.30
C LYS A 80 -7.86 -15.00 10.89
N SER A 81 -6.67 -14.65 11.37
CA SER A 81 -6.11 -13.32 11.15
C SER A 81 -5.84 -13.06 9.68
N TYR A 82 -5.22 -14.01 8.99
CA TYR A 82 -4.90 -13.86 7.57
C TYR A 82 -6.11 -14.03 6.64
N THR A 83 -7.14 -14.76 7.06
CA THR A 83 -8.41 -14.80 6.32
C THR A 83 -9.09 -13.42 6.30
N LEU A 84 -9.00 -12.67 7.40
CA LEU A 84 -9.67 -11.37 7.55
C LEU A 84 -8.81 -10.17 7.13
N ASP A 85 -7.49 -10.31 7.20
CA ASP A 85 -6.52 -9.22 6.98
C ASP A 85 -5.29 -9.75 6.22
N PRO A 86 -5.42 -9.98 4.89
CA PRO A 86 -4.43 -10.66 4.07
C PRO A 86 -3.21 -9.77 3.76
N PRO A 87 -2.02 -10.37 3.49
CA PRO A 87 -0.83 -9.67 3.05
C PRO A 87 -0.91 -9.22 1.58
N ILE A 88 0.06 -8.42 1.15
CA ILE A 88 0.31 -8.16 -0.29
C ILE A 88 1.06 -9.32 -0.95
N THR A 89 0.94 -9.43 -2.27
CA THR A 89 1.69 -10.41 -3.09
C THR A 89 3.15 -10.00 -3.29
N GLU A 90 4.01 -10.89 -3.78
CA GLU A 90 5.39 -10.53 -4.16
C GLU A 90 5.41 -9.45 -5.28
N THR A 91 4.47 -9.50 -6.22
CA THR A 91 4.30 -8.44 -7.23
C THR A 91 3.88 -7.12 -6.58
N GLY A 92 2.99 -7.15 -5.59
CA GLY A 92 2.63 -5.99 -4.78
C GLY A 92 3.82 -5.39 -4.03
N LYS A 93 4.73 -6.25 -3.52
CA LYS A 93 5.98 -5.80 -2.89
C LYS A 93 6.90 -5.09 -3.89
N ILE A 94 7.03 -5.62 -5.11
CA ILE A 94 7.81 -5.01 -6.19
C ILE A 94 7.19 -3.68 -6.61
N ALA A 95 5.87 -3.63 -6.81
CA ALA A 95 5.14 -2.41 -7.20
C ALA A 95 5.34 -1.28 -6.17
N SER A 96 5.32 -1.62 -4.88
CA SER A 96 5.59 -0.66 -3.79
C SER A 96 6.99 -0.05 -3.88
N LYS A 97 8.01 -0.87 -4.18
CA LYS A 97 9.39 -0.41 -4.36
C LYS A 97 9.59 0.40 -5.63
N ILE A 98 8.91 0.05 -6.72
CA ILE A 98 8.91 0.85 -7.97
C ILE A 98 8.34 2.24 -7.68
N LEU A 99 7.21 2.33 -6.98
CA LEU A 99 6.66 3.62 -6.58
C LEU A 99 7.65 4.42 -5.72
N ALA A 100 8.28 3.78 -4.75
CA ALA A 100 9.28 4.43 -3.90
C ALA A 100 10.46 4.99 -4.70
N ARG A 101 10.90 4.27 -5.75
CA ARG A 101 11.90 4.78 -6.70
C ARG A 101 11.41 6.02 -7.42
N GLU A 102 10.19 6.01 -7.94
CA GLU A 102 9.60 7.17 -8.62
C GLU A 102 9.44 8.38 -7.70
N LEU A 103 9.20 8.18 -6.40
CA LEU A 103 9.21 9.25 -5.39
C LEU A 103 10.60 9.85 -5.21
N CYS A 104 11.65 9.02 -5.19
CA CYS A 104 13.03 9.48 -5.16
C CYS A 104 13.42 10.26 -6.41
N ASP A 105 13.08 9.74 -7.59
CA ASP A 105 13.45 10.34 -8.88
C ASP A 105 12.79 11.72 -9.07
N ARG A 106 11.56 11.90 -8.58
CA ARG A 106 10.86 13.20 -8.57
C ARG A 106 11.22 14.12 -7.40
N ARG A 107 12.07 13.67 -6.47
CA ARG A 107 12.40 14.37 -5.21
C ARG A 107 11.19 14.65 -4.30
N ALA A 108 10.15 13.82 -4.34
CA ALA A 108 8.99 13.89 -3.46
C ALA A 108 9.13 12.89 -2.31
N ILE A 109 10.20 13.03 -1.53
CA ILE A 109 10.44 12.13 -0.39
C ILE A 109 9.41 12.43 0.71
N PRO A 110 8.61 11.44 1.15
CA PRO A 110 7.62 11.67 2.19
C PRO A 110 8.28 12.05 3.52
N SER A 111 7.87 13.18 4.10
CA SER A 111 8.26 13.59 5.46
C SER A 111 7.55 12.78 6.55
N VAL A 112 6.45 12.12 6.20
CA VAL A 112 5.67 11.19 7.03
C VAL A 112 4.83 10.31 6.10
N ILE A 113 4.56 9.06 6.51
CA ILE A 113 3.62 8.18 5.83
C ILE A 113 2.47 7.85 6.79
N PHE A 114 1.24 8.13 6.38
CA PHE A 114 0.03 7.70 7.08
C PHE A 114 -0.55 6.47 6.39
N CYS A 115 -0.93 5.46 7.15
CA CYS A 115 -1.57 4.26 6.60
C CYS A 115 -2.70 3.75 7.50
N SER A 116 -3.61 2.96 6.94
CA SER A 116 -4.55 2.18 7.74
C SER A 116 -3.82 1.05 8.48
N PRO A 117 -4.41 0.52 9.57
CA PRO A 117 -3.88 -0.66 10.28
C PRO A 117 -4.00 -1.96 9.48
N ASP A 118 -4.68 -1.96 8.33
CA ASP A 118 -4.80 -3.13 7.45
C ASP A 118 -3.41 -3.61 7.06
N PHE A 119 -3.15 -4.92 7.14
CA PHE A 119 -1.80 -5.44 7.00
C PHE A 119 -1.18 -5.06 5.65
N ALA A 120 -1.94 -5.17 4.57
CA ALA A 120 -1.51 -4.76 3.24
C ALA A 120 -1.10 -3.29 3.13
N SER A 121 -1.78 -2.39 3.83
CA SER A 121 -1.45 -0.95 3.87
C SER A 121 -0.15 -0.70 4.62
N VAL A 122 0.03 -1.35 5.77
CA VAL A 122 1.24 -1.24 6.57
C VAL A 122 2.45 -1.85 5.84
N GLU A 123 2.27 -2.98 5.15
CA GLU A 123 3.29 -3.64 4.35
C GLU A 123 3.71 -2.78 3.14
N THR A 124 2.76 -2.18 2.44
CA THR A 124 3.01 -1.22 1.36
C THR A 124 3.83 -0.02 1.87
N ALA A 125 3.39 0.59 2.98
CA ALA A 125 4.07 1.74 3.59
C ALA A 125 5.50 1.38 4.04
N HIS A 126 5.68 0.21 4.64
CA HIS A 126 6.99 -0.29 5.07
C HIS A 126 7.95 -0.48 3.90
N LEU A 127 7.49 -1.02 2.78
CA LEU A 127 8.32 -1.21 1.60
C LEU A 127 8.74 0.11 0.94
N ILE A 128 7.85 1.09 0.95
CA ILE A 128 8.20 2.45 0.48
C ILE A 128 9.25 3.06 1.40
N LYS A 129 9.01 3.05 2.72
CA LYS A 129 9.95 3.60 3.71
C LYS A 129 11.31 2.91 3.65
N SER A 130 11.34 1.58 3.63
CA SER A 130 12.58 0.80 3.62
C SER A 130 13.38 0.99 2.35
N TYR A 131 12.73 1.16 1.20
CA TYR A 131 13.42 1.48 -0.06
C TYR A 131 14.06 2.87 -0.03
N ILE A 132 13.35 3.89 0.46
CA ILE A 132 13.86 5.27 0.52
C ILE A 132 14.91 5.44 1.63
N GLY A 133 14.77 4.70 2.73
CA GLY A 133 15.67 4.73 3.88
C GLY A 133 15.43 5.91 4.81
N GLU A 134 16.49 6.38 5.47
CA GLU A 134 16.44 7.41 6.53
C GLU A 134 15.90 8.77 6.08
N LYS A 135 15.94 9.06 4.77
CA LYS A 135 15.36 10.28 4.21
C LYS A 135 13.84 10.30 4.32
N CYS A 136 13.20 9.14 4.40
CA CYS A 136 11.76 9.02 4.54
C CYS A 136 11.34 9.09 6.01
N GLY A 137 10.29 9.85 6.27
CA GLY A 137 9.66 9.95 7.59
C GLY A 137 9.16 8.62 8.15
N SER A 138 8.74 8.63 9.41
CA SER A 138 8.17 7.47 10.08
C SER A 138 6.77 7.12 9.56
N ILE A 139 6.37 5.87 9.76
CA ILE A 139 5.01 5.39 9.44
C ILE A 139 4.10 5.63 10.64
N ARG A 140 2.93 6.20 10.41
CA ARG A 140 1.89 6.43 11.42
C ARG A 140 0.63 5.68 11.02
N ILE A 141 0.20 4.78 11.90
CA ILE A 141 -0.99 3.98 11.70
C ILE A 141 -2.20 4.78 12.21
N GLU A 142 -3.16 5.02 11.33
CA GLU A 142 -4.41 5.71 11.64
C GLU A 142 -5.59 4.74 11.46
N PRO A 143 -6.20 4.25 12.57
CA PRO A 143 -7.28 3.25 12.53
C PRO A 143 -8.45 3.61 11.63
N GLU A 144 -8.79 4.89 11.58
CA GLU A 144 -9.92 5.43 10.83
C GLU A 144 -9.75 5.41 9.30
N LEU A 145 -8.55 5.10 8.81
CA LEU A 145 -8.30 4.88 7.38
C LEU A 145 -8.64 3.43 6.96
N SER A 146 -8.94 2.54 7.90
CA SER A 146 -9.23 1.13 7.63
C SER A 146 -10.56 0.94 6.92
N SER A 147 -10.53 0.20 5.81
CA SER A 147 -11.74 -0.36 5.20
C SER A 147 -12.22 -1.64 5.91
N LEU A 148 -11.34 -2.25 6.71
CA LEU A 148 -11.53 -3.52 7.41
C LEU A 148 -11.88 -3.32 8.90
N HIS A 149 -12.55 -2.23 9.28
CA HIS A 149 -12.89 -1.89 10.68
C HIS A 149 -13.52 -3.04 11.48
N LYS A 150 -14.32 -3.92 10.86
CA LYS A 150 -14.92 -5.11 11.51
C LYS A 150 -13.88 -6.16 11.91
N ALA A 151 -12.73 -6.20 11.24
CA ALA A 151 -11.60 -7.06 11.50
C ALA A 151 -10.57 -6.44 12.46
N ALA A 152 -10.85 -5.28 13.07
CA ALA A 152 -9.88 -4.58 13.92
C ALA A 152 -9.31 -5.45 15.06
N HIS A 153 -10.09 -6.41 15.56
CA HIS A 153 -9.69 -7.36 16.59
C HIS A 153 -8.59 -8.36 16.16
N VAL A 154 -8.25 -8.45 14.87
CA VAL A 154 -7.15 -9.31 14.37
C VAL A 154 -5.94 -8.52 13.87
N PHE A 155 -6.00 -7.19 13.81
CA PHE A 155 -4.87 -6.38 13.33
C PHE A 155 -3.63 -6.57 14.20
N PHE A 156 -2.46 -6.41 13.61
CA PHE A 156 -1.22 -6.32 14.37
C PHE A 156 -1.25 -5.10 15.29
N GLY A 157 -0.76 -5.28 16.52
CA GLY A 157 -0.48 -4.16 17.41
C GLY A 157 0.73 -3.34 16.92
N PRO A 158 0.82 -2.04 17.23
CA PRO A 158 1.98 -1.21 16.86
C PRO A 158 3.32 -1.76 17.37
N ASP A 159 3.36 -2.33 18.58
CA ASP A 159 4.55 -2.98 19.14
C ASP A 159 4.99 -4.19 18.33
N HIS A 160 4.03 -4.97 17.83
CA HIS A 160 4.32 -6.14 17.02
C HIS A 160 4.90 -5.73 15.66
N PHE A 161 4.33 -4.71 15.01
CA PHE A 161 4.95 -4.16 13.80
C PHE A 161 6.38 -3.65 14.06
N ARG A 162 6.63 -3.00 15.20
CA ARG A 162 7.98 -2.58 15.58
C ARG A 162 8.93 -3.76 15.77
N SER A 163 8.51 -4.83 16.42
CA SER A 163 9.36 -6.03 16.58
C SER A 163 9.66 -6.72 15.25
N LEU A 164 8.78 -6.57 14.26
CA LEU A 164 8.99 -7.00 12.87
C LEU A 164 9.82 -6.01 12.04
N GLY A 165 10.23 -4.86 12.60
CA GLY A 165 11.07 -3.88 11.93
C GLY A 165 10.32 -2.86 11.05
N TYR A 166 9.00 -2.72 11.20
CA TYR A 166 8.17 -1.94 10.27
C TYR A 166 8.32 -0.40 10.37
N GLY A 167 9.25 0.15 11.15
CA GLY A 167 9.51 1.60 11.18
C GLY A 167 8.32 2.46 11.62
N ILE A 168 7.44 1.89 12.45
CA ILE A 168 6.23 2.54 12.98
C ILE A 168 6.60 3.54 14.08
N ASP A 169 6.05 4.75 13.99
CA ASP A 169 6.15 5.82 15.00
C ASP A 169 5.49 5.39 16.33
N THR A 170 5.88 6.02 17.43
CA THR A 170 5.29 5.83 18.77
C THR A 170 4.19 6.81 19.09
N LYS A 171 3.90 7.76 18.18
CA LYS A 171 2.81 8.72 18.37
C LYS A 171 1.44 8.03 18.46
N THR A 172 0.61 8.52 19.37
CA THR A 172 -0.77 8.06 19.53
C THR A 172 -1.59 8.41 18.28
N PRO A 173 -2.41 7.47 17.76
CA PRO A 173 -3.34 7.77 16.67
C PRO A 173 -4.33 8.86 17.05
N LEU A 174 -4.97 9.45 16.03
CA LEU A 174 -6.04 10.40 16.28
C LEU A 174 -7.26 9.76 16.96
N HIS A 175 -7.99 10.57 17.74
CA HIS A 175 -9.23 10.11 18.37
C HIS A 175 -10.26 9.67 17.30
N PRO A 176 -10.96 8.53 17.53
CA PRO A 176 -12.03 8.07 16.65
C PRO A 176 -13.12 9.13 16.46
N VAL A 177 -13.65 9.24 15.25
CA VAL A 177 -14.86 10.04 14.99
C VAL A 177 -16.05 9.09 15.04
N THR A 178 -17.01 9.35 15.93
CA THR A 178 -18.20 8.53 16.19
C THR A 178 -19.03 8.21 14.93
N ASP A 179 -19.74 7.08 14.96
CA ASP A 179 -20.34 6.37 13.81
C ASP A 179 -21.20 7.20 12.84
N GLY A 180 -21.06 6.89 11.54
CA GLY A 180 -21.82 7.51 10.44
C GLY A 180 -20.98 8.24 9.40
N VAL A 181 -19.77 7.76 9.12
CA VAL A 181 -18.73 8.48 8.35
C VAL A 181 -19.13 8.68 6.89
N THR A 182 -19.44 9.92 6.52
CA THR A 182 -19.60 10.34 5.12
C THR A 182 -18.25 10.52 4.43
N LEU A 183 -18.22 10.62 3.09
CA LEU A 183 -16.98 10.94 2.36
C LEU A 183 -16.37 12.28 2.82
N THR A 184 -17.22 13.24 3.20
CA THR A 184 -16.80 14.52 3.76
C THR A 184 -16.07 14.33 5.09
N ASP A 185 -16.55 13.42 5.94
CA ASP A 185 -15.90 13.10 7.21
C ASP A 185 -14.54 12.44 6.98
N LEU A 186 -14.41 11.56 5.98
CA LEU A 186 -13.12 10.97 5.59
C LEU A 186 -12.12 12.03 5.10
N VAL A 187 -12.56 12.98 4.26
CA VAL A 187 -11.70 14.08 3.79
C VAL A 187 -11.30 15.00 4.93
N ASN A 188 -12.23 15.36 5.82
CA ASN A 188 -11.93 16.16 7.00
C ASN A 188 -10.98 15.43 7.97
N ARG A 189 -11.09 14.11 8.09
CA ARG A 189 -10.15 13.27 8.85
C ARG A 189 -8.73 13.32 8.26
N ILE A 190 -8.58 13.17 6.94
CA ILE A 190 -7.26 13.27 6.28
C ILE A 190 -6.66 14.67 6.45
N LYS A 191 -7.47 15.72 6.34
CA LYS A 191 -7.04 17.11 6.61
C LYS A 191 -6.61 17.29 8.06
N ARG A 192 -7.41 16.81 9.02
CA ARG A 192 -7.11 16.90 10.46
C ARG A 192 -5.84 16.13 10.81
N ALA A 193 -5.72 14.88 10.35
CA ALA A 193 -4.51 14.08 10.45
C ALA A 193 -3.31 14.88 9.95
N PHE A 194 -3.40 15.48 8.77
CA PHE A 194 -2.31 16.31 8.28
C PHE A 194 -1.99 17.51 9.17
N TYR A 195 -2.95 18.35 9.53
CA TYR A 195 -2.68 19.58 10.28
C TYR A 195 -2.18 19.29 11.71
N GLU A 196 -2.80 18.35 12.41
CA GLU A 196 -2.37 17.95 13.76
C GLU A 196 -1.00 17.25 13.73
N LEU A 197 -0.70 16.48 12.68
CA LEU A 197 0.50 15.63 12.62
C LEU A 197 1.70 16.29 11.92
N THR A 198 1.49 17.37 11.17
CA THR A 198 2.55 18.22 10.59
C THR A 198 2.87 19.47 11.40
N SER A 199 2.21 19.70 12.54
CA SER A 199 2.41 20.87 13.41
C SER A 199 2.23 22.22 12.72
N LYS A 200 1.54 22.27 11.57
CA LYS A 200 0.95 23.50 11.07
C LYS A 200 -0.28 23.77 11.92
N ALA A 201 -0.04 24.28 13.12
CA ALA A 201 -1.09 24.91 13.91
C ALA A 201 -1.84 25.88 13.01
N GLU A 202 -3.17 25.78 13.01
CA GLU A 202 -4.02 26.83 12.48
C GLU A 202 -3.71 28.12 13.24
N ASN A 203 -2.75 28.91 12.75
CA ASN A 203 -2.81 30.35 12.89
C ASN A 203 -3.81 30.82 11.82
N GLY A 204 -5.08 30.50 12.07
CA GLY A 204 -6.22 30.94 11.29
C GLY A 204 -7.04 31.95 12.08
N ASP A 205 -6.42 33.06 12.48
CA ASP A 205 -7.15 34.29 12.75
C ASP A 205 -7.23 35.07 11.43
N PHE A 206 -8.42 35.11 10.83
CA PHE A 206 -8.94 36.25 10.06
C PHE A 206 -10.47 36.25 10.14
#